data_AF-A0A7V9P9Y2-F1
#
_entry.id   AF-A0A7V9P9Y2-F1
#
_cell.length_a   1.000
_cell.length_b   1.000
_cell.length_c   1.000
_cell.angle_alpha   90.00
_cell.angle_beta   90.00
_cell.angle_gamma   90.00
#
_symmetry.space_group_name_H-M   'P 1'
#
loop_
_entity.id
_entity.type
_entity.pdbx_description
1 polymer ?
#
loop_
_entity_poly.entity_id
_entity_poly.type
_entity_poly.pdbx_seq_one_letter_code
_entity_poly.pdbx_strand_id
1 'polypeptide(L)'
;MSFYPKKIDERFREVRGVGKIADANGAGAGASFACGAFVRFFLRIETDAKQIVEAKYKSSGCGFAIAAAEVLREKIVGKNLVDLHGLDKSVLQREIENELGKFPDARSHCAEICFDALHAALADFRRFQVEEFAGERALICTCFGISEDTIEKLIAQNQLETVEEVTGACNAGGGCGSCQPLIQEFLDVFRRENI
;
A
#
# COMPACT_ATOMS: atom_id res chain seq x y z
N MET A 1 8.43 -35.22 -12.09
CA MET A 1 7.53 -34.70 -11.03
C MET A 1 7.91 -33.26 -10.77
N SER A 2 6.95 -32.31 -10.81
CA SER A 2 7.26 -30.93 -10.42
C SER A 2 7.61 -30.88 -8.93
N PHE A 3 8.60 -30.06 -8.57
CA PHE A 3 9.04 -29.83 -7.19
C PHE A 3 8.00 -29.05 -6.36
N TYR A 4 6.97 -28.49 -7.04
CA TYR A 4 5.93 -27.68 -6.43
C TYR A 4 4.54 -28.31 -6.57
N PRO A 5 3.59 -27.99 -5.66
CA PRO A 5 2.18 -28.28 -5.85
C PRO A 5 1.67 -27.74 -7.18
N LYS A 6 0.73 -28.44 -7.81
CA LYS A 6 0.21 -28.14 -9.16
C LYS A 6 -0.16 -26.66 -9.35
N LYS A 7 -0.90 -26.07 -8.41
CA LYS A 7 -1.30 -24.64 -8.45
C LYS A 7 -0.12 -23.67 -8.48
N ILE A 8 0.93 -23.95 -7.70
CA ILE A 8 2.14 -23.12 -7.65
C ILE A 8 2.93 -23.26 -8.95
N ASP A 9 3.06 -24.49 -9.45
CA ASP A 9 3.76 -24.80 -10.71
C ASP A 9 3.08 -24.13 -11.92
N GLU A 10 1.76 -24.17 -11.98
CA GLU A 10 0.96 -23.48 -12.99
C GLU A 10 1.15 -21.96 -12.88
N ARG A 11 0.96 -21.39 -11.68
CA ARG A 11 1.12 -19.95 -11.48
C ARG A 11 2.53 -19.46 -11.83
N PHE A 12 3.55 -20.23 -11.49
CA PHE A 12 4.94 -19.89 -11.77
C PHE A 12 5.21 -19.73 -13.27
N ARG A 13 4.53 -20.50 -14.13
CA ARG A 13 4.68 -20.39 -15.60
C ARG A 13 3.96 -19.18 -16.20
N GLU A 14 3.00 -18.63 -15.48
CA GLU A 14 2.11 -17.57 -15.97
C GLU A 14 2.43 -16.19 -15.39
N VAL A 15 3.53 -16.05 -14.62
CA VAL A 15 3.90 -14.77 -14.01
C VAL A 15 4.15 -13.68 -15.04
N ARG A 16 3.54 -12.51 -14.83
CA ARG A 16 3.68 -11.34 -15.71
C ARG A 16 4.29 -10.14 -14.99
N GLY A 17 4.28 -10.15 -13.66
CA GLY A 17 4.76 -9.05 -12.82
C GLY A 17 6.28 -8.94 -12.65
N VAL A 18 7.06 -9.88 -13.18
CA VAL A 18 8.51 -9.92 -12.95
C VAL A 18 9.21 -8.79 -13.71
N GLY A 19 9.87 -7.89 -12.99
CA GLY A 19 10.62 -6.80 -13.60
C GLY A 19 10.86 -5.61 -12.69
N LYS A 20 11.26 -4.50 -13.31
CA LYS A 20 11.34 -3.17 -12.69
C LYS A 20 10.44 -2.21 -13.46
N ILE A 21 10.02 -1.16 -12.78
CA ILE A 21 9.41 0.02 -13.39
C ILE A 21 10.48 1.12 -13.33
N ALA A 22 10.73 1.82 -14.45
CA ALA A 22 11.82 2.80 -14.53
C ALA A 22 11.51 4.06 -13.72
N ASP A 23 10.24 4.47 -13.72
CA ASP A 23 9.63 5.62 -13.06
C ASP A 23 8.77 5.19 -11.85
N ALA A 24 9.19 4.16 -11.13
CA ALA A 24 8.52 3.77 -9.89
C ALA A 24 8.64 4.90 -8.86
N ASN A 25 7.51 5.32 -8.31
CA ASN A 25 7.44 6.28 -7.21
C ASN A 25 7.19 5.60 -5.85
N GLY A 26 7.20 4.26 -5.81
CA GLY A 26 7.32 3.52 -4.56
C GLY A 26 8.10 2.23 -4.77
N ALA A 27 9.15 2.01 -3.99
CA ALA A 27 9.94 0.78 -4.05
C ALA A 27 10.27 0.26 -2.65
N GLY A 28 10.05 -1.03 -2.43
CA GLY A 28 10.20 -1.63 -1.11
C GLY A 28 10.62 -3.07 -1.18
N ALA A 29 11.37 -3.51 -0.17
CA ALA A 29 11.94 -4.83 -0.12
C ALA A 29 11.64 -5.54 1.20
N GLY A 30 11.48 -6.85 1.12
CA GLY A 30 11.30 -7.77 2.22
C GLY A 30 12.26 -8.94 2.06
N ALA A 31 12.79 -9.43 3.17
CA ALA A 31 13.78 -10.51 3.17
C ALA A 31 13.53 -11.45 4.35
N SER A 32 13.78 -12.74 4.13
CA SER A 32 13.81 -13.73 5.19
C SER A 32 15.23 -14.21 5.42
N PHE A 33 15.76 -13.96 6.62
CA PHE A 33 17.06 -14.49 7.04
C PHE A 33 17.05 -16.00 7.29
N ALA A 34 15.86 -16.61 7.42
CA ALA A 34 15.73 -18.05 7.62
C ALA A 34 16.09 -18.86 6.36
N CYS A 35 15.81 -18.33 5.17
CA CYS A 35 16.01 -19.02 3.90
C CYS A 35 16.75 -18.20 2.84
N GLY A 36 17.13 -16.96 3.15
CA GLY A 36 17.80 -16.05 2.22
C GLY A 36 16.91 -15.52 1.09
N ALA A 37 15.60 -15.75 1.14
CA ALA A 37 14.67 -15.24 0.13
C ALA A 37 14.53 -13.72 0.24
N PHE A 38 14.49 -13.06 -0.90
CA PHE A 38 14.31 -11.62 -1.01
C PHE A 38 13.26 -11.30 -2.08
N VAL A 39 12.39 -10.35 -1.77
CA VAL A 39 11.37 -9.82 -2.69
C VAL A 39 11.45 -8.30 -2.66
N ARG A 40 11.38 -7.67 -3.83
CA ARG A 40 11.29 -6.22 -3.97
C ARG A 40 10.14 -5.85 -4.89
N PHE A 41 9.21 -5.04 -4.41
CA PHE A 41 8.16 -4.43 -5.20
C PHE A 41 8.58 -3.06 -5.74
N PHE A 42 8.07 -2.76 -6.92
CA PHE A 42 8.14 -1.48 -7.59
C PHE A 42 6.71 -1.10 -7.98
N LEU A 43 6.25 0.04 -7.49
CA LEU A 43 4.90 0.56 -7.68
C LEU A 43 5.00 1.86 -8.47
N ARG A 44 4.07 2.03 -9.41
CA ARG A 44 3.75 3.32 -10.02
C ARG A 44 2.34 3.68 -9.56
N ILE A 45 2.26 4.77 -8.84
CA ILE A 45 1.04 5.25 -8.19
C ILE A 45 0.70 6.60 -8.79
N GLU A 46 -0.49 6.74 -9.34
CA GLU A 46 -0.97 8.03 -9.82
C GLU A 46 -1.40 8.87 -8.62
N THR A 47 -0.74 10.01 -8.40
CA THR A 47 -0.95 10.83 -7.18
C THR A 47 -2.31 11.49 -7.17
N ASP A 48 -2.77 11.94 -8.33
CA ASP A 48 -4.06 12.65 -8.47
C ASP A 48 -5.24 11.69 -8.32
N ALA A 49 -5.16 10.52 -8.98
CA ALA A 49 -6.17 9.48 -8.88
C ALA A 49 -6.05 8.64 -7.60
N LYS A 50 -4.95 8.78 -6.84
CA LYS A 50 -4.62 7.98 -5.64
C LYS A 50 -4.74 6.48 -5.91
N GLN A 51 -4.22 6.02 -7.05
CA GLN A 51 -4.43 4.65 -7.54
C GLN A 51 -3.11 4.00 -7.96
N ILE A 52 -2.94 2.70 -7.65
CA ILE A 52 -1.79 1.92 -8.15
C ILE A 52 -2.05 1.53 -9.61
N VAL A 53 -1.40 2.21 -10.54
CA VAL A 53 -1.58 1.97 -11.99
C VAL A 53 -0.71 0.83 -12.51
N GLU A 54 0.44 0.59 -11.87
CA GLU A 54 1.33 -0.50 -12.24
C GLU A 54 2.10 -1.01 -11.02
N ALA A 55 2.26 -2.33 -10.93
CA ALA A 55 3.14 -2.97 -9.97
C ALA A 55 3.97 -4.06 -10.65
N LYS A 56 5.27 -4.07 -10.36
CA LYS A 56 6.21 -5.13 -10.73
C LYS A 56 7.02 -5.55 -9.52
N TYR A 57 7.63 -6.72 -9.60
CA TYR A 57 8.51 -7.19 -8.54
C TYR A 57 9.73 -7.93 -9.07
N LYS A 58 10.75 -8.01 -8.23
CA LYS A 58 11.86 -8.94 -8.38
C LYS A 58 11.93 -9.84 -7.16
N SER A 59 12.18 -11.12 -7.37
CA SER A 59 12.33 -12.09 -6.30
C SER A 59 13.49 -13.03 -6.60
N SER A 60 14.29 -13.34 -5.58
CA SER A 60 15.27 -14.45 -5.59
C SER A 60 14.78 -15.65 -4.78
N GLY A 61 13.51 -15.63 -4.36
CA GLY A 61 12.91 -16.67 -3.55
C GLY A 61 12.51 -17.92 -4.33
N CYS A 62 12.06 -18.93 -3.60
CA CYS A 62 11.50 -20.15 -4.19
C CYS A 62 10.16 -19.89 -4.92
N GLY A 63 9.67 -20.89 -5.66
CA GLY A 63 8.43 -20.78 -6.44
C GLY A 63 7.22 -20.32 -5.64
N PHE A 64 7.15 -20.64 -4.35
CA PHE A 64 6.12 -20.12 -3.43
C PHE A 64 6.16 -18.60 -3.28
N ALA A 65 7.36 -18.02 -3.14
CA ALA A 65 7.52 -16.57 -3.00
C ALA A 65 7.18 -15.83 -4.30
N ILE A 66 7.55 -16.41 -5.45
CA ILE A 66 7.23 -15.83 -6.76
C ILE A 66 5.71 -15.91 -7.03
N ALA A 67 5.08 -17.05 -6.75
CA ALA A 67 3.64 -17.20 -6.90
C ALA A 67 2.86 -16.27 -5.95
N ALA A 68 3.29 -16.16 -4.68
CA ALA A 68 2.71 -15.23 -3.71
C ALA A 68 2.83 -13.76 -4.15
N ALA A 69 4.02 -13.36 -4.64
CA ALA A 69 4.24 -12.01 -5.14
C ALA A 69 3.36 -11.70 -6.37
N GLU A 70 3.16 -12.65 -7.28
CA GLU A 70 2.27 -12.48 -8.42
C GLU A 70 0.82 -12.27 -8.00
N VAL A 71 0.30 -13.11 -7.08
CA VAL A 71 -1.07 -12.96 -6.56
C VAL A 71 -1.25 -11.60 -5.91
N LEU A 72 -0.29 -11.16 -5.09
CA LEU A 72 -0.37 -9.84 -4.47
C LEU A 72 -0.36 -8.72 -5.50
N ARG A 73 0.52 -8.80 -6.50
CA ARG A 73 0.58 -7.84 -7.60
C ARG A 73 -0.77 -7.72 -8.32
N GLU A 74 -1.41 -8.85 -8.64
CA GLU A 74 -2.73 -8.86 -9.29
C GLU A 74 -3.81 -8.20 -8.42
N LYS A 75 -3.75 -8.40 -7.09
CA LYS A 75 -4.75 -7.85 -6.16
C LYS A 75 -4.62 -6.34 -5.93
N ILE A 76 -3.40 -5.80 -6.03
CA ILE A 76 -3.15 -4.37 -5.76
C ILE A 76 -3.21 -3.49 -7.01
N VAL A 77 -2.94 -4.02 -8.21
CA VAL A 77 -2.98 -3.22 -9.44
C VAL A 77 -4.42 -2.80 -9.72
N GLY A 78 -4.63 -1.51 -9.96
CA GLY A 78 -5.93 -0.89 -10.18
C GLY A 78 -6.69 -0.56 -8.90
N LYS A 79 -6.15 -0.84 -7.71
CA LYS A 79 -6.78 -0.44 -6.44
C LYS A 79 -6.43 1.00 -6.07
N ASN A 80 -7.39 1.67 -5.44
CA ASN A 80 -7.12 2.96 -4.81
C ASN A 80 -6.33 2.74 -3.52
N LEU A 81 -5.49 3.71 -3.16
CA LEU A 81 -4.69 3.66 -1.94
C LEU A 81 -5.57 3.52 -0.68
N VAL A 82 -6.79 4.07 -0.71
CA VAL A 82 -7.74 3.97 0.40
C VAL A 82 -8.25 2.54 0.60
N ASP A 83 -8.42 1.78 -0.49
CA ASP A 83 -8.87 0.38 -0.44
C ASP A 83 -7.77 -0.56 0.09
N LEU A 84 -6.52 -0.10 0.08
CA LEU A 84 -5.35 -0.82 0.59
C LEU A 84 -5.09 -0.49 2.06
N HIS A 85 -5.85 0.43 2.65
CA HIS A 85 -5.80 0.69 4.08
C HIS A 85 -6.27 -0.53 4.87
N GLY A 86 -5.57 -0.83 5.97
CA GLY A 86 -5.95 -1.93 6.83
C GLY A 86 -5.82 -3.30 6.17
N LEU A 87 -4.97 -3.43 5.14
CA LEU A 87 -4.54 -4.72 4.61
C LEU A 87 -3.81 -5.50 5.70
N ASP A 88 -4.59 -6.18 6.51
CA ASP A 88 -4.08 -7.03 7.55
C ASP A 88 -3.36 -8.22 6.92
N LYS A 89 -2.21 -8.58 7.51
CA LYS A 89 -1.42 -9.71 7.02
C LYS A 89 -2.27 -10.98 6.90
N SER A 90 -3.25 -11.19 7.77
CA SER A 90 -4.15 -12.34 7.71
C SER A 90 -5.12 -12.31 6.53
N VAL A 91 -5.60 -11.14 6.11
CA VAL A 91 -6.49 -11.01 4.95
C VAL A 91 -5.74 -11.36 3.67
N LEU A 92 -4.56 -10.76 3.49
CA LEU A 92 -3.73 -11.06 2.32
C LEU A 92 -3.22 -12.50 2.33
N GLN A 93 -2.91 -13.06 3.50
CA GLN A 93 -2.55 -14.47 3.65
C GLN A 93 -3.70 -15.37 3.14
N ARG A 94 -4.93 -15.08 3.54
CA ARG A 94 -6.12 -15.83 3.06
C ARG A 94 -6.30 -15.71 1.56
N GLU A 95 -6.11 -14.52 0.98
CA GLU A 95 -6.17 -14.33 -0.48
C GLU A 95 -5.14 -15.21 -1.21
N ILE A 96 -3.90 -15.26 -0.73
CA ILE A 96 -2.86 -16.12 -1.28
C ILE A 96 -3.24 -17.59 -1.15
N GLU A 97 -3.74 -18.02 0.02
CA GLU A 97 -4.14 -19.40 0.28
C GLU A 97 -5.37 -19.82 -0.53
N ASN A 98 -6.31 -18.91 -0.79
CA ASN A 98 -7.49 -19.18 -1.62
C ASN A 98 -7.06 -19.48 -3.07
N GLU A 99 -6.17 -18.66 -3.62
CA GLU A 99 -5.67 -18.82 -4.99
C GLU A 99 -4.76 -20.05 -5.11
N LEU A 100 -3.75 -20.14 -4.25
CA LEU A 100 -2.62 -21.08 -4.40
C LEU A 100 -2.73 -22.33 -3.53
N GLY A 101 -3.66 -22.37 -2.58
CA GLY A 101 -3.75 -23.37 -1.53
C GLY A 101 -2.90 -23.01 -0.30
N LYS A 102 -3.15 -23.71 0.81
CA LYS A 102 -2.40 -23.51 2.05
C LYS A 102 -0.92 -23.85 1.85
N PHE A 103 -0.04 -22.93 2.24
CA PHE A 103 1.40 -23.19 2.19
C PHE A 103 1.77 -24.14 3.33
N PRO A 104 2.72 -25.07 3.13
CA PRO A 104 3.27 -25.86 4.23
C PRO A 104 3.85 -24.94 5.30
N ASP A 105 3.76 -25.31 6.58
CA ASP A 105 4.21 -24.47 7.70
C ASP A 105 5.68 -24.03 7.55
N ALA A 106 6.54 -24.89 6.98
CA ALA A 106 7.93 -24.56 6.68
C ALA A 106 8.12 -23.44 5.62
N ARG A 107 7.05 -23.01 4.94
CA ARG A 107 7.05 -22.04 3.83
C ARG A 107 6.12 -20.84 4.07
N SER A 108 5.48 -20.71 5.23
CA SER A 108 4.59 -19.59 5.56
C SER A 108 5.26 -18.22 5.37
N HIS A 109 6.55 -18.13 5.74
CA HIS A 109 7.38 -16.93 5.59
C HIS A 109 7.47 -16.40 4.15
N CYS A 110 7.19 -17.22 3.12
CA CYS A 110 7.22 -16.77 1.72
C CYS A 110 6.12 -15.75 1.38
N ALA A 111 4.98 -15.82 2.06
CA ALA A 111 3.93 -14.81 1.93
C ALA A 111 4.27 -13.55 2.75
N GLU A 112 4.78 -13.74 3.97
CA GLU A 112 5.16 -12.64 4.88
C GLU A 112 6.18 -11.68 4.25
N ILE A 113 7.24 -12.21 3.62
CA ILE A 113 8.25 -11.36 2.95
C ILE A 113 7.65 -10.51 1.83
N CYS A 114 6.60 -11.00 1.16
CA CYS A 114 5.94 -10.26 0.10
C CYS A 114 5.11 -9.10 0.69
N PHE A 115 4.45 -9.33 1.84
CA PHE A 115 3.74 -8.27 2.56
C PHE A 115 4.68 -7.20 3.08
N ASP A 116 5.81 -7.60 3.67
CA ASP A 116 6.79 -6.65 4.17
C ASP A 116 7.38 -5.82 3.02
N ALA A 117 7.65 -6.45 1.86
CA ALA A 117 8.10 -5.75 0.67
C ALA A 117 7.06 -4.74 0.14
N LEU A 118 5.78 -5.11 0.13
CA LEU A 118 4.68 -4.22 -0.28
C LEU A 118 4.49 -3.05 0.69
N HIS A 119 4.49 -3.31 2.00
CA HIS A 119 4.41 -2.26 3.02
C HIS A 119 5.59 -1.29 2.94
N ALA A 120 6.79 -1.81 2.73
CA ALA A 120 7.97 -0.98 2.49
C ALA A 120 7.81 -0.11 1.23
N ALA A 121 7.20 -0.63 0.16
CA ALA A 121 7.01 0.11 -1.09
C ALA A 121 5.99 1.24 -0.92
N LEU A 122 4.90 0.99 -0.19
CA LEU A 122 3.93 2.03 0.18
C LEU A 122 4.54 3.06 1.13
N ALA A 123 5.43 2.65 2.04
CA ALA A 123 6.15 3.58 2.90
C ALA A 123 7.13 4.47 2.13
N ASP A 124 7.79 3.92 1.12
CA ASP A 124 8.66 4.66 0.21
C ASP A 124 7.86 5.67 -0.62
N PHE A 125 6.68 5.29 -1.13
CA PHE A 125 5.78 6.22 -1.82
C PHE A 125 5.36 7.41 -0.94
N ARG A 126 5.12 7.19 0.36
CA ARG A 126 4.83 8.30 1.28
C ARG A 126 6.00 9.28 1.39
N ARG A 127 7.25 8.80 1.32
CA ARG A 127 8.43 9.66 1.31
C ARG A 127 8.53 10.44 0.00
N PHE A 128 8.32 9.77 -1.12
CA PHE A 128 8.23 10.41 -2.43
C PHE A 128 7.19 11.54 -2.44
N GLN A 129 6.00 11.33 -1.84
CA GLN A 129 5.01 12.40 -1.73
C GLN A 129 5.49 13.62 -0.94
N VAL A 130 6.33 13.42 0.10
CA VAL A 130 6.92 14.56 0.84
C VAL A 130 7.94 15.29 -0.03
N GLU A 131 8.77 14.56 -0.77
CA GLU A 131 9.83 15.13 -1.61
C GLU A 131 9.27 15.93 -2.80
N GLU A 132 8.20 15.44 -3.42
CA GLU A 132 7.55 16.09 -4.56
C GLU A 132 6.55 17.19 -4.16
N PHE A 133 6.21 17.30 -2.87
CA PHE A 133 5.23 18.27 -2.43
C PHE A 133 5.77 19.70 -2.57
N ALA A 134 5.21 20.45 -3.51
CA ALA A 134 5.56 21.84 -3.79
C ALA A 134 4.50 22.86 -3.31
N GLY A 135 3.59 22.45 -2.42
CA GLY A 135 2.55 23.33 -1.90
C GLY A 135 3.08 24.37 -0.91
N GLU A 136 2.38 25.50 -0.79
CA GLU A 136 2.77 26.61 0.09
C GLU A 136 2.51 26.32 1.58
N ARG A 137 1.51 25.48 1.88
CA ARG A 137 1.13 25.10 3.25
C ARG A 137 1.52 23.65 3.56
N ALA A 138 1.61 23.30 4.83
CA ALA A 138 2.16 22.03 5.28
C ALA A 138 1.42 20.82 4.68
N LEU A 139 2.18 19.79 4.30
CA LEU A 139 1.62 18.48 3.94
C LEU A 139 1.24 17.73 5.21
N ILE A 140 -0.06 17.51 5.40
CA ILE A 140 -0.63 16.89 6.62
C ILE A 140 -0.77 15.38 6.47
N CYS A 141 -1.26 14.92 5.31
CA CYS A 141 -1.41 13.50 5.02
C CYS A 141 -0.44 13.06 3.92
N THR A 142 0.62 12.36 4.31
CA THR A 142 1.64 11.82 3.38
C THR A 142 1.20 10.56 2.65
N CYS A 143 0.06 9.95 3.03
CA CYS A 143 -0.51 8.81 2.32
C CYS A 143 -1.25 9.19 1.05
N PHE A 144 -1.91 10.36 1.07
CA PHE A 144 -2.82 10.80 0.02
C PHE A 144 -2.50 12.21 -0.50
N GLY A 145 -1.35 12.77 -0.13
CA GLY A 145 -0.89 14.08 -0.58
C GLY A 145 -1.76 15.25 -0.11
N ILE A 146 -2.37 15.18 1.08
CA ILE A 146 -3.34 16.20 1.52
C ILE A 146 -2.67 17.27 2.37
N SER A 147 -2.78 18.52 1.91
CA SER A 147 -2.26 19.70 2.61
C SER A 147 -3.23 20.24 3.67
N GLU A 148 -2.69 21.06 4.55
CA GLU A 148 -3.43 21.83 5.56
C GLU A 148 -4.51 22.70 4.93
N ASP A 149 -4.14 23.45 3.90
CA ASP A 149 -5.06 24.31 3.14
C ASP A 149 -6.27 23.55 2.60
N THR A 150 -6.03 22.34 2.07
CA THR A 150 -7.09 21.48 1.56
C THR A 150 -8.06 21.07 2.66
N ILE A 151 -7.55 20.69 3.83
CA ILE A 151 -8.38 20.25 4.96
C ILE A 151 -9.23 21.41 5.49
N GLU A 152 -8.61 22.56 5.76
CA GLU A 152 -9.32 23.75 6.26
C GLU A 152 -10.43 24.21 5.29
N LYS A 153 -10.13 24.26 3.98
CA LYS A 153 -11.12 24.61 2.95
C LYS A 153 -12.30 23.65 2.95
N LEU A 154 -12.05 22.34 3.04
CA LEU A 154 -13.13 21.34 3.04
C LEU A 154 -13.98 21.40 4.31
N ILE A 155 -13.36 21.61 5.47
CA ILE A 155 -14.08 21.80 6.75
C ILE A 155 -14.99 23.02 6.62
N ALA A 156 -14.48 24.16 6.16
CA ALA A 156 -15.24 25.40 6.06
C ALA A 156 -16.37 25.33 5.01
N GLN A 157 -16.10 24.76 3.83
CA GLN A 157 -17.06 24.71 2.73
C GLN A 157 -18.21 23.73 2.99
N ASN A 158 -17.91 22.58 3.62
CA ASN A 158 -18.89 21.51 3.81
C ASN A 158 -19.37 21.39 5.25
N GLN A 159 -18.91 22.27 6.16
CA GLN A 159 -19.22 22.24 7.59
C GLN A 159 -18.95 20.86 8.23
N LEU A 160 -17.78 20.29 7.93
CA LEU A 160 -17.40 18.98 8.48
C LEU A 160 -17.13 19.11 9.98
N GLU A 161 -17.60 18.16 10.77
CA GLU A 161 -17.51 18.19 12.24
C GLU A 161 -16.66 17.05 12.81
N THR A 162 -16.43 15.99 12.02
CA THR A 162 -15.74 14.77 12.47
C THR A 162 -14.55 14.39 11.59
N VAL A 163 -13.60 13.65 12.16
CA VAL A 163 -12.44 13.13 11.41
C VAL A 163 -12.89 12.17 10.30
N GLU A 164 -13.95 11.41 10.54
CA GLU A 164 -14.56 10.49 9.58
C GLU A 164 -15.12 11.25 8.37
N GLU A 165 -15.77 12.39 8.57
CA GLU A 165 -16.26 13.24 7.49
C GLU A 165 -15.13 13.86 6.67
N VAL A 166 -14.07 14.36 7.33
CA VAL A 166 -12.86 14.83 6.65
C VAL A 166 -12.21 13.70 5.84
N THR A 167 -12.16 12.50 6.41
CA THR A 167 -11.67 11.30 5.73
C THR A 167 -12.53 10.98 4.51
N GLY A 168 -13.85 11.03 4.62
CA GLY A 168 -14.76 10.82 3.50
C GLY A 168 -14.60 11.86 2.38
N ALA A 169 -14.25 13.11 2.73
CA ALA A 169 -14.07 14.19 1.76
C ALA A 169 -12.75 14.15 0.99
N CYS A 170 -11.63 13.75 1.64
CA CYS A 170 -10.30 13.86 1.02
C CYS A 170 -9.36 12.65 1.22
N ASN A 171 -9.82 11.60 1.89
CA ASN A 171 -9.08 10.41 2.34
C ASN A 171 -8.05 10.66 3.45
N ALA A 172 -7.75 11.91 3.83
CA ALA A 172 -6.84 12.19 4.94
C ALA A 172 -7.38 11.53 6.22
N GLY A 173 -6.53 10.79 6.94
CA GLY A 173 -6.93 10.01 8.11
C GLY A 173 -7.28 8.55 7.80
N GLY A 174 -7.64 8.21 6.56
CA GLY A 174 -8.06 6.86 6.16
C GLY A 174 -6.93 5.93 5.69
N GLY A 175 -5.65 6.29 5.86
CA GLY A 175 -4.52 5.61 5.22
C GLY A 175 -3.52 4.96 6.18
N CYS A 176 -2.94 5.72 7.11
CA CYS A 176 -2.15 5.16 8.22
C CYS A 176 -2.68 5.63 9.58
N GLY A 177 -3.69 6.51 9.58
CA GLY A 177 -4.25 7.13 10.78
C GLY A 177 -3.36 8.20 11.43
N SER A 178 -2.09 8.38 11.04
CA SER A 178 -1.16 9.23 11.79
C SER A 178 -1.54 10.71 11.83
N CYS A 179 -2.28 11.20 10.83
CA CYS A 179 -2.74 12.58 10.77
C CYS A 179 -4.10 12.82 11.46
N GLN A 180 -4.79 11.78 11.94
CA GLN A 180 -6.11 11.92 12.57
C GLN A 180 -6.10 12.87 13.79
N PRO A 181 -5.11 12.82 14.71
CA PRO A 181 -5.07 13.77 15.82
C PRO A 181 -4.96 15.23 15.36
N LEU A 182 -4.18 15.49 14.31
CA LEU A 182 -4.02 16.84 13.75
C LEU A 182 -5.27 17.31 13.00
N ILE A 183 -5.97 16.40 12.31
CA ILE A 183 -7.29 16.70 11.72
C ILE A 183 -8.29 17.10 12.80
N GLN A 184 -8.29 16.39 13.94
CA GLN A 184 -9.14 16.73 15.08
C GLN A 184 -8.83 18.13 15.63
N GLU A 185 -7.55 18.51 15.70
CA GLU A 185 -7.15 19.86 16.09
C GLU A 185 -7.70 20.93 15.14
N PHE A 186 -7.65 20.73 13.82
CA PHE A 186 -8.23 21.67 12.85
C PHE A 186 -9.76 21.82 13.04
N LEU A 187 -10.48 20.73 13.28
CA LEU A 187 -11.92 20.75 13.56
C LEU A 187 -12.23 21.49 14.87
N ASP A 188 -11.37 21.34 15.90
CA ASP A 188 -11.53 22.01 17.18
C ASP A 188 -11.25 23.53 17.08
N VAL A 189 -10.25 23.92 16.27
CA VAL A 189 -9.95 25.33 15.98
C VAL A 189 -11.11 25.97 15.22
N PHE A 190 -11.56 25.34 14.13
CA PHE A 190 -12.68 25.84 13.34
C PHE A 190 -13.94 26.03 14.16
N ARG A 191 -14.25 25.11 15.09
CA ARG A 191 -15.39 25.26 16.01
C ARG A 191 -15.25 26.45 16.95
N ARG A 192 -14.05 26.72 17.49
CA ARG A 192 -13.83 27.87 18.39
C ARG A 192 -13.97 29.21 17.67
N GLU A 193 -13.63 29.28 16.39
CA GLU A 193 -13.70 30.52 15.60
C GLU A 193 -15.12 30.84 15.09
N ASN A 194 -16.02 29.87 15.07
CA ASN A 194 -17.40 30.02 14.58
C ASN A 194 -18.48 29.97 15.70
N ILE A 195 -18.07 30.08 16.97
CA ILE A 195 -18.94 30.27 18.14
C ILE A 195 -18.89 31.74 18.56
#